data_AF-A0A4R9GSB4-F1
#
_entry.id   AF-A0A4R9GSB4-F1
#
_cell.length_a   1.000
_cell.length_b   1.000
_cell.length_c   1.000
_cell.angle_alpha   90.00
_cell.angle_beta   90.00
_cell.angle_gamma   90.00
#
_symmetry.space_group_name_H-M   'P 1'
#
loop_
_entity.id
_entity.type
_entity.pdbx_description
1 polymer ?
#
loop_
_entity_poly.entity_id
_entity_poly.type
_entity_poly.pdbx_seq_one_letter_code
_entity_poly.pdbx_strand_id
1 'polypeptide(L)'
;MEKLRKIEAGMPAIDAYSDYAKAMRSIDTSYCPPEFQQAFLKHVHSWENFVDRLNDRKDTQLRRVFVSIIGLLIGNPAVTMGPIFRELEENGVDISEIRESWQNVESVSLKYGYRVRY
;
A
#
# COMPACT_ATOMS: atom_id res chain seq x y z
N MET A 1 5.36 -20.32 3.91
CA MET A 1 4.33 -21.18 3.30
C MET A 1 2.98 -21.11 4.03
N GLU A 2 2.94 -21.02 5.37
CA GLU A 2 1.66 -20.97 6.13
C GLU A 2 0.89 -19.64 6.02
N LYS A 3 1.58 -18.51 5.85
CA LYS A 3 0.94 -17.19 5.58
C LYS A 3 0.27 -17.12 4.20
N LEU A 4 0.78 -17.86 3.21
CA LEU A 4 0.24 -17.86 1.83
C LEU A 4 -1.10 -18.61 1.73
N ARG A 5 -1.31 -19.64 2.55
CA ARG A 5 -2.58 -20.38 2.62
C ARG A 5 -3.74 -19.59 3.25
N LYS A 6 -3.44 -18.54 4.03
CA LYS A 6 -4.46 -17.66 4.61
C LYS A 6 -5.01 -16.64 3.61
N ILE A 7 -4.30 -16.41 2.51
CA ILE A 7 -4.72 -15.52 1.42
C ILE A 7 -5.73 -16.22 0.50
N GLU A 8 -5.62 -17.55 0.31
CA GLU A 8 -6.65 -18.37 -0.36
C GLU A 8 -7.94 -18.54 0.46
N ALA A 9 -7.92 -18.21 1.76
CA ALA A 9 -9.02 -18.48 2.68
C ALA A 9 -9.96 -17.28 2.94
N GLY A 10 -9.86 -16.21 2.17
CA GLY A 10 -10.73 -15.04 2.36
C GLY A 10 -10.36 -14.24 3.61
N MET A 11 -9.10 -13.81 3.70
CA MET A 11 -8.72 -12.77 4.64
C MET A 11 -9.54 -11.50 4.31
N PRO A 12 -10.24 -10.87 5.26
CA PRO A 12 -10.90 -9.60 5.03
C PRO A 12 -9.90 -8.60 4.45
N ALA A 13 -10.31 -7.85 3.43
CA ALA A 13 -9.41 -6.94 2.71
C ALA A 13 -8.62 -6.01 3.63
N ILE A 14 -9.32 -5.56 4.66
CA ILE A 14 -8.83 -4.75 5.77
C ILE A 14 -7.58 -5.34 6.43
N ASP A 15 -7.56 -6.63 6.74
CA ASP A 15 -6.44 -7.26 7.44
C ASP A 15 -5.19 -7.28 6.56
N ALA A 16 -5.35 -7.52 5.25
CA ALA A 16 -4.24 -7.49 4.31
C ALA A 16 -3.69 -6.07 4.09
N TYR A 17 -4.56 -5.06 3.98
CA TYR A 17 -4.12 -3.66 3.91
C TYR A 17 -3.46 -3.22 5.23
N SER A 18 -3.97 -3.67 6.38
CA SER A 18 -3.38 -3.41 7.70
C SER A 18 -1.99 -4.02 7.83
N ASP A 19 -1.83 -5.28 7.42
CA ASP A 19 -0.53 -5.97 7.44
C ASP A 19 0.46 -5.31 6.46
N TYR A 20 -0.01 -4.84 5.30
CA TYR A 20 0.81 -4.09 4.36
C TYR A 20 1.28 -2.75 4.94
N ALA A 21 0.38 -1.97 5.55
CA ALA A 21 0.71 -0.72 6.23
C ALA A 21 1.75 -0.93 7.35
N LYS A 22 1.55 -1.96 8.19
CA LYS A 22 2.51 -2.36 9.23
C LYS A 22 3.87 -2.76 8.65
N ALA A 23 3.88 -3.51 7.55
CA ALA A 23 5.11 -3.91 6.87
C ALA A 23 5.88 -2.67 6.37
N MET A 24 5.21 -1.71 5.72
CA MET A 24 5.85 -0.47 5.31
C MET A 24 6.35 0.36 6.50
N ARG A 25 5.59 0.45 7.59
CA ARG A 25 6.00 1.13 8.83
C ARG A 25 7.29 0.55 9.43
N SER A 26 7.53 -0.74 9.22
CA SER A 26 8.74 -1.43 9.70
C SER A 26 9.99 -1.18 8.85
N ILE A 27 9.86 -0.53 7.68
CA ILE A 27 11.00 -0.20 6.81
C ILE A 27 11.82 0.90 7.47
N ASP A 28 13.07 0.58 7.80
CA ASP A 28 14.03 1.55 8.30
C ASP A 28 14.49 2.50 7.19
N THR A 29 14.14 3.77 7.32
CA THR A 29 14.51 4.84 6.40
C THR A 29 15.54 5.80 6.99
N SER A 30 16.15 5.48 8.15
CA SER A 30 17.11 6.33 8.84
C SER A 30 18.33 6.71 8.00
N TYR A 31 18.73 5.84 7.06
CA TYR A 31 19.82 6.07 6.12
C TYR A 31 19.41 6.86 4.87
N CYS A 32 18.13 7.19 4.70
CA CYS A 32 17.63 7.97 3.57
C CYS A 32 17.70 9.48 3.84
N PRO A 33 17.72 10.32 2.79
CA PRO A 33 17.64 11.77 2.96
C PRO A 33 16.34 12.20 3.69
N PRO A 34 16.36 13.30 4.48
CA PRO A 34 15.19 13.73 5.26
C PRO A 34 13.92 13.93 4.42
N GLU A 35 14.06 14.45 3.19
CA GLU A 35 12.93 14.62 2.26
C GLU A 35 12.28 13.27 1.89
N PHE A 36 13.10 12.23 1.70
CA PHE A 36 12.60 10.90 1.39
C PHE A 36 11.91 10.28 2.61
N GLN A 37 12.51 10.42 3.80
CA GLN A 37 11.90 9.95 5.05
C GLN A 37 10.49 10.54 5.24
N GLN A 38 10.35 11.85 5.02
CA GLN A 38 9.06 12.53 5.14
C GLN A 38 8.06 12.08 4.07
N ALA A 39 8.50 11.98 2.80
CA ALA A 39 7.65 11.51 1.72
C ALA A 39 7.16 10.07 1.95
N PHE A 40 8.07 9.18 2.38
CA PHE A 40 7.76 7.78 2.67
C PHE A 40 6.82 7.67 3.87
N LEU A 41 7.06 8.41 4.96
CA LEU A 41 6.18 8.44 6.12
C LEU A 41 4.76 8.92 5.76
N LYS A 42 4.64 9.95 4.90
CA LYS A 42 3.35 10.40 4.39
C LYS A 42 2.63 9.31 3.59
N HIS A 43 3.37 8.51 2.82
CA HIS A 43 2.81 7.36 2.12
C HIS A 43 2.38 6.24 3.08
N VAL A 44 3.12 5.97 4.15
CA VAL A 44 2.68 5.03 5.19
C VAL A 44 1.36 5.50 5.83
N HIS A 45 1.26 6.78 6.18
CA HIS A 45 0.05 7.35 6.78
C HIS A 45 -1.17 7.29 5.83
N SER A 46 -0.99 7.45 4.51
CA SER A 46 -2.12 7.35 3.58
C SER A 46 -2.72 5.94 3.53
N TRP A 47 -1.88 4.91 3.69
CA TRP A 47 -2.31 3.52 3.85
C TRP A 47 -2.98 3.26 5.20
N GLU A 48 -2.45 3.80 6.29
CA GLU A 48 -3.08 3.70 7.62
C GLU A 48 -4.46 4.37 7.62
N ASN A 49 -4.58 5.59 7.08
CA ASN A 49 -5.85 6.29 6.90
C ASN A 49 -6.84 5.51 6.03
N PHE A 50 -6.34 4.84 4.99
CA PHE A 50 -7.16 3.98 4.15
C PHE A 50 -7.72 2.79 4.92
N VAL A 51 -6.89 2.10 5.69
CA VAL A 51 -7.31 0.99 6.58
C VAL A 51 -8.34 1.48 7.59
N ASP A 52 -8.13 2.64 8.20
CA ASP A 52 -9.07 3.24 9.14
C ASP A 52 -10.40 3.56 8.48
N ARG A 53 -10.41 4.13 7.26
CA ARG A 53 -11.65 4.35 6.48
C ARG A 53 -12.39 3.05 6.17
N LEU A 54 -11.67 1.95 5.90
CA LEU A 54 -12.28 0.65 5.69
C LEU A 54 -12.88 0.07 6.98
N ASN A 55 -12.24 0.31 8.13
CA ASN A 55 -12.72 -0.12 9.45
C ASN A 55 -13.94 0.68 9.92
N ASP A 56 -13.93 1.99 9.70
CA ASP A 56 -14.90 2.91 10.31
C ASP A 56 -16.22 2.98 9.53
N ARG A 57 -16.25 2.53 8.27
CA ARG A 57 -17.45 2.63 7.44
C ARG A 57 -18.22 1.33 7.28
N LYS A 58 -19.54 1.45 7.47
CA LYS A 58 -20.59 0.60 6.86
C LYS A 58 -20.63 0.71 5.32
N ASP A 59 -19.50 0.97 4.67
CA ASP A 59 -19.42 1.14 3.22
C ASP A 59 -19.51 -0.23 2.55
N THR A 60 -20.73 -0.63 2.21
CA THR A 60 -21.03 -1.92 1.57
C THR A 60 -20.35 -2.12 0.22
N GLN A 61 -19.80 -1.05 -0.40
CA GLN A 61 -18.97 -1.14 -1.60
C GLN A 61 -17.54 -1.59 -1.25
N LEU A 62 -16.92 -0.99 -0.23
CA LEU A 62 -15.54 -1.29 0.19
C LEU A 62 -15.40 -2.68 0.84
N ARG A 63 -16.47 -3.18 1.46
CA ARG A 63 -16.51 -4.52 2.06
C ARG A 63 -16.36 -5.68 1.06
N ARG A 64 -16.50 -5.41 -0.24
CA ARG A 64 -16.37 -6.38 -1.35
C ARG A 64 -15.02 -6.33 -2.07
N VAL A 65 -14.11 -5.46 -1.66
CA VAL A 65 -12.77 -5.37 -2.25
C VAL A 65 -12.05 -6.70 -1.96
N PHE A 66 -11.68 -7.45 -3.00
CA PHE A 66 -10.93 -8.70 -2.87
C PHE A 66 -9.42 -8.42 -2.94
N VAL A 67 -8.63 -9.20 -2.20
CA VAL A 67 -7.18 -9.03 -1.96
C VAL A 67 -6.36 -9.91 -2.91
N SER A 68 -6.66 -9.91 -4.19
CA SER A 68 -5.96 -10.87 -5.06
C SER A 68 -4.47 -10.52 -5.21
N ILE A 69 -4.11 -9.23 -5.15
CA ILE A 69 -2.75 -8.76 -5.47
C ILE A 69 -1.86 -8.55 -4.24
N ILE A 70 -2.38 -8.15 -3.08
CA ILE A 70 -1.53 -7.77 -1.92
C ILE A 70 -0.81 -8.95 -1.30
N GLY A 71 -1.41 -10.14 -1.36
CA GLY A 71 -0.76 -11.37 -0.92
C GLY A 71 0.56 -11.67 -1.63
N LEU A 72 0.74 -11.17 -2.86
CA LEU A 72 1.98 -11.29 -3.64
C LEU A 72 3.05 -10.27 -3.25
N LEU A 73 2.68 -9.20 -2.54
CA LEU A 73 3.57 -8.11 -2.12
C LEU A 73 4.30 -8.41 -0.82
N ILE A 74 3.69 -9.20 0.06
CA ILE A 74 4.27 -9.58 1.35
C ILE A 74 5.46 -10.53 1.08
N GLY A 75 6.63 -9.95 0.84
CA GLY A 75 7.88 -10.66 0.60
C GLY A 75 8.48 -10.49 -0.80
N ASN A 76 7.88 -9.73 -1.71
CA ASN A 76 8.45 -9.49 -3.04
C ASN A 76 8.62 -7.98 -3.35
N PRO A 77 9.85 -7.44 -3.26
CA PRO A 77 10.13 -6.03 -3.50
C PRO A 77 10.05 -5.61 -4.98
N ALA A 78 9.85 -6.55 -5.91
CA ALA A 78 9.78 -6.28 -7.35
C ALA A 78 8.37 -5.93 -7.85
N VAL A 79 7.38 -5.86 -6.96
CA VAL A 79 6.00 -5.61 -7.38
C VAL A 79 5.72 -4.11 -7.44
N THR A 80 5.22 -3.69 -8.60
CA THR A 80 4.83 -2.30 -8.84
C THR A 80 3.52 -1.98 -8.14
N MET A 81 3.36 -0.72 -7.71
CA MET A 81 2.11 -0.27 -7.08
C MET A 81 0.95 -0.14 -8.07
N GLY A 82 1.25 -0.12 -9.38
CA GLY A 82 0.28 0.06 -10.46
C GLY A 82 -0.87 -0.96 -10.46
N PRO A 83 -0.61 -2.27 -10.43
CA PRO A 83 -1.65 -3.30 -10.34
C PRO A 83 -2.58 -3.15 -9.13
N ILE A 84 -2.05 -2.77 -7.97
CA ILE A 84 -2.84 -2.55 -6.75
C ILE A 84 -3.78 -1.36 -6.93
N PHE A 85 -3.24 -0.26 -7.46
CA PHE A 85 -4.03 0.95 -7.70
C PHE A 85 -5.15 0.70 -8.70
N ARG A 86 -4.86 -0.08 -9.74
CA ARG A 86 -5.85 -0.46 -10.74
C ARG A 86 -6.96 -1.33 -10.15
N GLU A 87 -6.63 -2.35 -9.36
CA GLU A 87 -7.63 -3.21 -8.71
C GLU A 87 -8.53 -2.38 -7.78
N LEU A 88 -7.95 -1.46 -7.00
CA LEU A 88 -8.70 -0.59 -6.11
C LEU A 88 -9.64 0.38 -6.87
N GLU A 89 -9.15 1.03 -7.93
CA GLU A 89 -9.98 1.91 -8.77
C GLU A 89 -11.10 1.15 -9.49
N GLU A 90 -10.83 -0.04 -10.02
CA GLU A 90 -11.83 -0.90 -10.68
C GLU A 90 -12.95 -1.32 -9.71
N ASN A 91 -12.66 -1.36 -8.40
CA ASN A 91 -13.64 -1.61 -7.34
C ASN A 91 -14.29 -0.32 -6.77
N GLY A 92 -14.06 0.83 -7.40
CA GLY A 92 -14.64 2.12 -6.99
C GLY A 92 -14.05 2.68 -5.69
N VAL A 93 -12.87 2.23 -5.29
CA VAL A 93 -12.19 2.70 -4.09
C VAL A 93 -11.44 3.98 -4.40
N ASP A 94 -11.70 5.04 -3.63
CA ASP A 94 -10.90 6.25 -3.69
C ASP A 94 -9.52 6.01 -3.06
N ILE A 95 -8.50 6.00 -3.91
CA ILE A 95 -7.08 5.82 -3.57
C ILE A 95 -6.24 7.05 -3.91
N SER A 96 -6.87 8.19 -4.20
CA SER A 96 -6.19 9.43 -4.60
C SER A 96 -5.03 9.78 -3.65
N GLU A 97 -5.28 9.74 -2.34
CA GLU A 97 -4.29 10.01 -1.30
C GLU A 97 -3.08 9.05 -1.33
N ILE A 98 -3.33 7.76 -1.58
CA ILE A 98 -2.27 6.75 -1.70
C ILE A 98 -1.45 6.99 -2.98
N ARG A 99 -2.11 7.27 -4.10
CA ARG A 99 -1.46 7.57 -5.39
C ARG A 99 -0.59 8.82 -5.30
N GLU A 100 -1.13 9.92 -4.79
CA GLU A 100 -0.43 11.20 -4.67
C GLU A 100 0.79 11.08 -3.74
N SER A 101 0.63 10.40 -2.61
CA SER A 101 1.75 10.15 -1.69
C SER A 101 2.84 9.28 -2.31
N TRP A 102 2.46 8.28 -3.12
CA TRP A 102 3.43 7.46 -3.86
C TRP A 102 4.17 8.27 -4.93
N GLN A 103 3.46 9.08 -5.71
CA GLN A 103 4.07 9.98 -6.71
C GLN A 103 5.07 10.95 -6.06
N ASN A 104 4.78 11.41 -4.84
CA ASN A 104 5.72 12.22 -4.07
C ASN A 104 6.99 11.43 -3.67
N VAL A 105 6.84 10.18 -3.22
CA VAL A 105 8.00 9.29 -2.94
C VAL A 105 8.84 9.10 -4.20
N GLU A 106 8.22 8.85 -5.35
CA GLU A 106 8.90 8.69 -6.64
C GLU A 106 9.62 9.97 -7.05
N SER A 107 8.94 11.11 -6.97
CA SER A 107 9.52 12.43 -7.28
C SER A 107 10.76 12.72 -6.43
N VAL A 108 10.69 12.44 -5.12
CA VAL A 108 11.83 12.61 -4.22
C VAL A 108 12.93 11.61 -4.56
N SER A 109 12.61 10.35 -4.83
CA SER A 109 13.59 9.31 -5.21
C SER A 109 14.37 9.69 -6.47
N LEU A 110 13.68 10.28 -7.46
CA LEU A 110 14.29 10.73 -8.71
C LEU A 110 15.35 11.80 -8.49
N LYS A 111 15.20 12.69 -7.50
CA LYS A 111 16.21 13.70 -7.15
C LYS A 111 17.56 13.07 -6.77
N TYR A 112 17.54 11.85 -6.22
CA TYR A 112 18.72 11.11 -5.80
C TYR A 112 19.17 10.05 -6.82
N GLY A 113 18.65 10.11 -8.06
CA GLY A 113 19.04 9.21 -9.15
C GLY A 113 18.41 7.82 -9.11
N TYR A 114 17.50 7.56 -8.15
CA TYR A 114 16.76 6.31 -8.09
C TYR A 114 15.51 6.41 -8.96
N ARG A 115 15.41 5.52 -9.95
CA ARG A 115 14.21 5.33 -10.77
C ARG A 115 13.49 4.09 -10.28
N VAL A 116 12.27 4.26 -9.77
CA VAL A 116 11.35 3.13 -9.58
C VAL A 116 11.07 2.57 -10.97
N ARG A 117 11.58 1.36 -11.26
CA ARG A 117 11.30 0.68 -12.52
C ARG A 117 9.99 -0.06 -12.37
N TYR A 118 9.05 0.19 -13.28
CA TYR A 118 7.81 -0.56 -13.37
C TYR A 118 7.97 -1.82 -14.22
#